data_AF-A0A969HNC4-F1
#
_entry.id   AF-A0A969HNC4-F1
#
_cell.length_a   1.000
_cell.length_b   1.000
_cell.length_c   1.000
_cell.angle_alpha   90.00
_cell.angle_beta   90.00
_cell.angle_gamma   90.00
#
_symmetry.space_group_name_H-M   'P 1'
#
loop_
_entity.id
_entity.type
_entity.pdbx_description
1 polymer ?
#
loop_
_entity_poly.entity_id
_entity_poly.type
_entity_poly.pdbx_seq_one_letter_code
_entity_poly.pdbx_strand_id
1 'polypeptide(L)'
;MKAKGVFKVAFDSTTGDLLHRLYGWQINQGNFKEEDNHVFSDKLEYHDYGGSHIFFKSLVTGRKYHMFLSDFHAMMKAKKMQDNIIEGEFTFTKRGRVQGFKMILPKAP
;
A
#
# COMPACT_ATOMS: atom_id res chain seq x y z
N MET A 1 2.01 6.79 14.77
CA MET A 1 0.56 6.89 15.09
C MET A 1 -0.11 5.59 14.64
N LYS A 2 -0.98 4.96 15.46
CA LYS A 2 -1.68 3.71 15.05
C LYS A 2 -2.87 4.05 14.15
N ALA A 3 -3.05 3.30 13.06
CA ALA A 3 -4.23 3.44 12.21
C ALA A 3 -5.49 2.87 12.90
N LYS A 4 -6.68 3.32 12.50
CA LYS A 4 -7.95 2.84 13.08
C LYS A 4 -8.12 1.33 12.82
N GLY A 5 -8.25 0.56 13.91
CA GLY A 5 -8.39 -0.91 13.89
C GLY A 5 -7.05 -1.61 13.74
N VAL A 6 -6.67 -2.46 14.70
CA VAL A 6 -5.39 -3.20 14.65
C VAL A 6 -5.56 -4.41 13.75
N PHE A 7 -4.82 -4.44 12.65
CA PHE A 7 -4.69 -5.61 11.78
C PHE A 7 -3.27 -5.69 11.22
N LYS A 8 -2.88 -6.88 10.81
CA LYS A 8 -1.57 -7.11 10.18
C LYS A 8 -1.67 -7.10 8.66
N VAL A 9 -0.61 -6.68 7.98
CA VAL A 9 -0.40 -6.86 6.55
C VAL A 9 0.81 -7.76 6.32
N ALA A 10 0.82 -8.45 5.18
CA ALA A 10 1.88 -9.38 4.84
C ALA A 10 2.79 -8.85 3.73
N PHE A 11 4.08 -9.03 3.91
CA PHE A 11 5.12 -8.68 2.95
C PHE A 11 5.83 -9.94 2.49
N ASP A 12 6.23 -9.97 1.23
CA ASP A 12 7.11 -11.00 0.72
C ASP A 12 8.44 -10.97 1.49
N SER A 13 8.87 -12.13 2.00
CA SER A 13 10.05 -12.20 2.88
C SER A 13 11.37 -11.94 2.14
N THR A 14 11.38 -12.05 0.81
CA THR A 14 12.58 -11.93 -0.03
C THR A 14 12.73 -10.51 -0.58
N THR A 15 11.65 -9.97 -1.13
CA THR A 15 11.64 -8.67 -1.80
C THR A 15 11.24 -7.52 -0.87
N GLY A 16 10.51 -7.81 0.21
CA GLY A 16 9.91 -6.79 1.05
C GLY A 16 8.72 -6.09 0.41
N ASP A 17 8.18 -6.62 -0.69
CA ASP A 17 7.01 -6.08 -1.38
C ASP A 17 5.72 -6.41 -0.62
N LEU A 18 4.75 -5.50 -0.62
CA LEU A 18 3.44 -5.77 -0.04
C LEU A 18 2.74 -6.83 -0.90
N LEU A 19 2.36 -7.96 -0.28
CA LEU A 19 1.64 -9.02 -1.00
C LEU A 19 0.25 -8.54 -1.40
N HIS A 20 -0.24 -8.86 -2.60
CA HIS A 20 -1.60 -8.44 -2.99
C HIS A 20 -2.69 -9.12 -2.15
N ARG A 21 -2.49 -10.41 -1.92
CA ARG A 21 -3.35 -11.29 -1.12
C ARG A 21 -2.45 -12.34 -0.47
N LEU A 22 -2.85 -12.80 0.71
CA LEU A 22 -2.27 -14.01 1.30
C LEU A 22 -2.86 -15.25 0.62
N TYR A 23 -2.07 -15.97 -0.17
CA TYR A 23 -2.47 -17.26 -0.71
C TYR A 23 -2.04 -18.40 0.21
N GLY A 24 -2.83 -19.47 0.29
CA GLY A 24 -2.57 -20.61 1.19
C GLY A 24 -1.20 -21.26 0.99
N TRP A 25 -0.70 -21.30 -0.25
CA TRP A 25 0.63 -21.84 -0.54
C TRP A 25 1.78 -20.98 0.03
N GLN A 26 1.63 -19.65 0.05
CA GLN A 26 2.62 -18.75 0.66
C GLN A 26 2.66 -18.91 2.18
N ILE A 27 1.51 -19.18 2.79
CA ILE A 27 1.39 -19.47 4.22
C ILE A 27 2.16 -20.73 4.55
N ASN A 28 1.93 -21.81 3.78
CA ASN A 28 2.55 -23.10 4.01
C ASN A 28 4.07 -23.10 3.82
N GLN A 29 4.61 -22.19 3.02
CA GLN A 29 6.04 -22.08 2.76
C GLN A 29 6.76 -21.06 3.66
N GLY A 30 6.05 -20.27 4.47
CA GLY A 30 6.66 -19.25 5.33
C GLY A 30 7.32 -18.10 4.56
N ASN A 31 6.96 -17.89 3.30
CA ASN A 31 7.59 -16.89 2.42
C ASN A 31 7.04 -15.46 2.64
N PHE A 32 6.61 -15.14 3.86
CA PHE A 32 6.08 -13.82 4.19
C PHE A 32 6.43 -13.39 5.60
N LYS A 33 6.48 -12.07 5.80
CA LYS A 33 6.57 -11.43 7.11
C LYS A 33 5.33 -10.60 7.34
N GLU A 34 4.85 -10.58 8.56
CA GLU A 34 3.73 -9.72 8.93
C GLU A 34 4.22 -8.45 9.59
N GLU A 35 3.59 -7.32 9.25
CA GLU A 35 3.76 -6.05 9.94
C GLU A 35 2.41 -5.55 10.43
N ASP A 36 2.38 -4.93 11.62
CA ASP A 36 1.18 -4.26 12.10
C ASP A 36 0.84 -3.07 11.20
N ASN A 37 -0.45 -2.79 11.01
CA ASN A 37 -0.85 -1.59 10.31
C ASN A 37 -0.34 -0.34 11.06
N HIS A 38 0.34 0.53 10.32
CA HIS A 38 0.87 1.76 10.86
C HIS A 38 0.77 2.87 9.82
N VAL A 39 1.07 4.09 10.27
CA VAL A 39 1.27 5.24 9.40
C VAL A 39 2.76 5.32 9.09
N PHE A 40 3.10 5.49 7.82
CA PHE A 40 4.47 5.64 7.35
C PHE A 40 4.56 6.76 6.31
N SER A 41 5.70 7.43 6.25
CA SER A 41 5.98 8.46 5.25
C SER A 41 6.86 7.88 4.16
N ASP A 42 6.53 8.15 2.90
CA ASP A 42 7.31 7.65 1.77
C ASP A 42 7.20 8.60 0.56
N LYS A 43 8.06 8.38 -0.42
CA LYS A 43 7.99 8.97 -1.75
C LYS A 43 7.88 7.83 -2.76
N LEU A 44 6.73 7.73 -3.41
CA LEU A 44 6.37 6.59 -4.25
C LEU A 44 6.21 7.03 -5.70
N GLU A 45 6.81 6.27 -6.62
CA GLU A 45 6.67 6.44 -8.06
C GLU A 45 5.65 5.43 -8.59
N TYR A 46 4.77 5.86 -9.49
CA TYR A 46 3.88 4.98 -10.23
C TYR A 46 4.69 3.93 -11.01
N HIS A 47 4.32 2.67 -10.85
CA HIS A 47 5.02 1.56 -11.47
C HIS A 47 4.18 0.86 -12.53
N ASP A 48 2.94 0.51 -12.20
CA ASP A 48 2.07 -0.29 -13.09
C ASP A 48 0.59 -0.19 -12.68
N TYR A 49 -0.29 -0.72 -13.51
CA TYR A 49 -1.72 -0.88 -13.24
C TYR A 49 -2.15 -2.33 -13.52
N GLY A 50 -2.98 -2.88 -12.63
CA GLY A 50 -3.52 -4.23 -12.81
C GLY A 50 -4.87 -4.42 -12.13
N GLY A 51 -5.89 -4.74 -12.94
CA GLY A 51 -7.25 -5.01 -12.47
C GLY A 51 -7.83 -3.84 -11.67
N SER A 52 -8.00 -4.03 -10.36
CA SER A 52 -8.56 -3.01 -9.44
C SER A 52 -7.51 -2.30 -8.58
N HIS A 53 -6.22 -2.35 -8.97
CA HIS A 53 -5.11 -1.82 -8.19
C HIS A 53 -4.13 -1.00 -9.04
N ILE A 54 -3.51 -0.02 -8.40
CA ILE A 54 -2.42 0.79 -8.94
C ILE A 54 -1.17 0.44 -8.14
N PHE A 55 -0.08 0.10 -8.83
CA PHE A 55 1.18 -0.31 -8.23
C PHE A 55 2.15 0.86 -8.18
N PHE A 56 2.86 0.94 -7.06
CA PHE A 56 3.84 1.97 -6.79
C PHE A 56 5.13 1.36 -6.28
N LYS A 57 6.26 2.02 -6.54
CA LYS A 57 7.56 1.66 -6.00
C LYS A 57 8.07 2.79 -5.11
N SER A 58 8.54 2.44 -3.92
CA SER A 58 9.23 3.39 -3.04
C SER A 58 10.55 3.82 -3.66
N LEU A 59 10.74 5.13 -3.77
CA LEU A 59 12.01 5.73 -4.17
C LEU A 59 13.03 5.70 -3.02
N VAL A 60 12.59 5.48 -1.77
CA VAL A 60 13.45 5.41 -0.59
C VAL A 60 13.93 3.98 -0.34
N THR A 61 13.02 3.02 -0.36
CA THR A 61 13.30 1.63 0.06
C THR A 61 13.34 0.64 -1.10
N GLY A 62 12.87 1.03 -2.28
CA GLY A 62 12.71 0.13 -3.42
C GLY A 62 11.52 -0.83 -3.34
N ARG A 63 10.83 -0.91 -2.19
CA ARG A 63 9.66 -1.78 -1.97
C ARG A 63 8.51 -1.42 -2.90
N LYS A 64 7.76 -2.42 -3.35
CA LYS A 64 6.52 -2.23 -4.09
C LYS A 64 5.29 -2.28 -3.19
N TYR A 65 4.38 -1.36 -3.44
CA TYR A 65 3.07 -1.29 -2.80
C TYR A 65 1.97 -1.26 -3.86
N HIS A 66 0.73 -1.52 -3.44
CA HIS A 66 -0.44 -1.39 -4.31
C HIS A 66 -1.60 -0.71 -3.60
N MET A 67 -2.22 0.23 -4.29
CA MET A 67 -3.35 1.02 -3.84
C MET A 67 -4.60 0.53 -4.56
N PHE A 68 -5.72 0.41 -3.85
CA PHE A 68 -7.01 0.14 -4.50
C PHE A 68 -7.37 1.30 -5.43
N LEU A 69 -7.94 1.01 -6.60
CA LEU A 69 -8.28 2.03 -7.60
C LEU A 69 -9.18 3.15 -7.04
N SER A 70 -10.08 2.83 -6.12
CA SER A 70 -10.95 3.84 -5.50
C SER A 70 -10.20 4.78 -4.54
N ASP A 71 -9.17 4.29 -3.86
CA ASP A 71 -8.31 5.12 -3.00
C ASP A 71 -7.40 5.99 -3.87
N PHE A 72 -6.90 5.44 -4.98
CA PHE A 72 -6.14 6.19 -5.98
C PHE A 72 -6.97 7.31 -6.60
N HIS A 73 -8.22 7.04 -6.96
CA HIS A 73 -9.15 8.06 -7.46
C HIS A 73 -9.35 9.22 -6.47
N ALA A 74 -9.50 8.92 -5.18
CA ALA A 74 -9.63 9.94 -4.15
C ALA A 74 -8.35 10.79 -4.05
N MET A 75 -7.17 10.16 -4.13
CA MET A 75 -5.88 10.83 -4.13
C MET A 75 -5.68 11.72 -5.37
N MET A 76 -6.10 11.26 -6.56
CA MET A 76 -6.05 12.05 -7.79
C MET A 76 -6.96 13.27 -7.71
N LYS A 77 -8.17 13.14 -7.16
CA LYS A 77 -9.06 14.28 -6.90
C LYS A 77 -8.44 15.31 -5.95
N ALA A 78 -7.66 14.85 -4.98
CA ALA A 78 -6.91 15.70 -4.06
C ALA A 78 -5.61 16.29 -4.68
N LYS A 79 -5.37 16.05 -5.99
CA LYS A 79 -4.20 16.54 -6.75
C LYS A 79 -2.87 16.24 -6.08
N LYS A 80 -2.72 15.02 -5.54
CA LYS A 80 -1.52 14.61 -4.79
C LYS A 80 -0.44 13.94 -5.63
N MET A 81 -0.69 13.71 -6.91
CA MET A 81 0.27 13.11 -7.84
C MET A 81 0.84 14.17 -8.76
N GLN A 82 2.16 14.23 -8.83
CA GLN A 82 2.92 15.12 -9.69
C GLN A 82 4.06 14.34 -10.33
N ASP A 83 4.19 14.43 -11.66
CA ASP A 83 5.26 13.76 -12.42
C ASP A 83 5.40 12.27 -12.09
N ASN A 84 4.26 11.58 -12.04
CA ASN A 84 4.14 10.16 -11.66
C ASN A 84 4.55 9.82 -10.21
N ILE A 85 4.78 10.82 -9.37
CA ILE A 85 5.23 10.65 -8.00
C ILE A 85 4.13 11.11 -7.03
N ILE A 86 4.04 10.41 -5.90
CA ILE A 86 3.26 10.80 -4.73
C ILE A 86 4.18 10.84 -3.51
N GLU A 87 4.02 11.86 -2.68
CA GLU A 87 4.82 12.05 -1.47
C GLU A 87 3.90 12.43 -0.30
N GLY A 88 4.08 11.77 0.84
CA GLY A 88 3.32 12.09 2.05
C GLY A 88 3.17 10.90 2.99
N GLU A 89 2.13 10.96 3.82
CA GLU A 89 1.81 9.92 4.79
C GLU A 89 0.82 8.90 4.21
N PHE A 90 1.11 7.64 4.46
CA PHE A 90 0.35 6.48 3.99
C PHE A 90 -0.02 5.59 5.16
N THR A 91 -1.07 4.80 4.96
CA THR A 91 -1.41 3.72 5.88
C THR A 91 -1.92 2.49 5.13
N PHE A 92 -1.70 1.33 5.72
CA PHE A 92 -2.21 0.08 5.18
C PHE A 92 -3.73 -0.01 5.32
N THR A 93 -4.36 -0.73 4.40
CA THR A 93 -5.80 -0.99 4.39
C THR A 93 -6.09 -2.40 3.88
N LYS A 94 -7.24 -2.96 4.26
CA LYS A 94 -7.71 -4.28 3.83
C LYS A 94 -9.15 -4.22 3.34
N ARG A 95 -9.45 -4.99 2.30
CA ARG A 95 -10.79 -5.23 1.77
C ARG A 95 -10.99 -6.74 1.63
N GLY A 96 -11.58 -7.36 2.65
CA GLY A 96 -11.63 -8.81 2.78
C GLY A 96 -10.21 -9.40 2.91
N ARG A 97 -9.84 -10.33 2.01
CA ARG A 97 -8.51 -10.97 1.99
C ARG A 97 -7.45 -10.19 1.21
N VAL A 98 -7.82 -9.09 0.57
CA VAL A 98 -6.93 -8.25 -0.23
C VAL A 98 -6.43 -7.11 0.65
N GLN A 99 -5.13 -6.83 0.56
CA GLN A 99 -4.51 -5.72 1.27
C GLN A 99 -4.07 -4.65 0.29
N GLY A 100 -3.61 -3.53 0.82
CA GLY A 100 -3.13 -2.40 0.03
C GLY A 100 -2.73 -1.26 0.95
N PHE A 101 -2.43 -0.11 0.36
CA PHE A 101 -2.21 1.12 1.10
C PHE A 101 -3.12 2.23 0.55
N LYS A 102 -3.22 3.31 1.32
CA LYS A 102 -3.83 4.57 0.87
C LYS A 102 -3.10 5.75 1.46
N MET A 103 -3.18 6.89 0.76
CA MET A 103 -2.69 8.16 1.29
C MET A 103 -3.62 8.67 2.38
N ILE A 104 -3.05 9.23 3.43
CA ILE A 104 -3.80 9.99 4.43
C ILE A 104 -4.07 11.37 3.83
N LEU A 105 -5.29 11.55 3.35
CA LEU A 105 -5.73 12.84 2.83
C LEU A 105 -6.24 13.70 3.99
N PRO A 106 -5.91 15.01 4.02
CA PRO A 106 -6.55 15.93 4.95
C PRO A 106 -8.07 15.88 4.72
N LYS A 107 -8.86 15.95 5.80
CA LYS A 107 -10.30 16.12 5.66
C LYS A 107 -10.53 17.39 4.85
N ALA A 108 -11.35 17.29 3.80
CA ALA A 108 -11.88 18.48 3.16
C ALA A 108 -12.57 19.33 4.25
N PRO A 109 -12.38 20.66 4.24
CA PRO A 109 -13.09 21.55 5.16
C PRO A 109 -14.61 21.42 5.01
#